data_AF-A0A1X0PAI7-F1
#
_entry.id   AF-A0A1X0PAI7-F1
#
_cell.length_a   1.000
_cell.length_b   1.000
_cell.length_c   1.000
_cell.angle_alpha   90.00
_cell.angle_beta   90.00
_cell.angle_gamma   90.00
#
_symmetry.space_group_name_H-M   'P 1'
#
loop_
_entity.id
_entity.type
_entity.pdbx_description
1 polymer ?
#
loop_
_entity_poly.entity_id
_entity_poly.type
_entity_poly.pdbx_seq_one_letter_code
_entity_poly.pdbx_strand_id
1 'polypeptide(L)'
;MRKRGRCLLDVSSSLDSLMAFGDGCKVPMSSSLSNNGDNGDSQSSNSNSITKDNNSAICSRFAANTSCDQIDSQKSTGSAFATEISFFCKEEEETADMCIYLARAVSSARTQEALIALVKHFITHDPSIVMMSLKRSGLQSKLLDILCKTSNEGIKIEQQCLFLRFFVFIVKLCDIEILCEVSLIKFLLLHCKPPQESSNDVVSVKTHQSSHWSQRVKRTPTVAVSQRQDITELTLLINTLLGEKEDKTSLASLALRALLDITFRQNSNLALFADSNICLIFAELGGFDIVSALLSGNECEDALHLLEVVTLCEGLRTTHTLALRQTALHLVRLITADDDEHHGEINAALRVLTNVTGLVPSVLSGEDKECHALATKAAKTLLDDEAMPDTLAFTLCFTTNIVKWEAREGHTNFTSSLVESPFFLTRIASLTFRAYHTEDTEKNVLAGYYALLLAVLSLCAAPTLELRVPVMTAVAEATKGTVAGKKVESKPMTLIVALLQEFIFFQSSAGSLTKDSLLSMNNIIESVVKHNNIEITSDD
;
A
#
# COMPACT_ATOMS: atom_id res chain seq x y z
N MET A 1 -26.40 13.64 -39.60
CA MET A 1 -27.10 13.99 -38.35
C MET A 1 -26.16 14.86 -37.53
N ARG A 2 -26.47 16.15 -37.39
CA ARG A 2 -25.64 17.14 -36.66
C ARG A 2 -25.85 16.93 -35.15
N LYS A 3 -24.81 16.51 -34.43
CA LYS A 3 -24.80 16.48 -32.96
C LYS A 3 -24.48 17.88 -32.46
N ARG A 4 -25.34 18.41 -31.57
CA ARG A 4 -25.21 19.75 -30.96
C ARG A 4 -24.00 19.76 -30.03
N GLY A 5 -23.08 20.71 -30.22
CA GLY A 5 -22.11 21.06 -29.19
C GLY A 5 -22.84 21.63 -27.97
N ARG A 6 -22.34 21.32 -26.77
CA ARG A 6 -22.91 21.82 -25.50
C ARG A 6 -22.72 23.33 -25.43
N CYS A 7 -23.80 24.07 -25.22
CA CYS A 7 -23.79 25.52 -25.10
C CYS A 7 -23.97 25.91 -23.63
N LEU A 8 -23.36 26.99 -23.16
CA LEU A 8 -23.54 27.55 -21.80
C LEU A 8 -25.02 27.79 -21.40
N LEU A 9 -25.93 27.76 -22.37
CA LEU A 9 -27.38 27.74 -22.15
C LEU A 9 -27.85 26.49 -21.38
N ASP A 10 -27.23 25.32 -21.62
CA ASP A 10 -27.57 24.06 -20.95
C ASP A 10 -27.08 24.04 -19.48
N VAL A 11 -26.02 24.78 -19.17
CA VAL A 11 -25.54 24.97 -17.79
C VAL A 11 -26.49 25.87 -17.00
N SER A 12 -27.14 26.85 -17.65
CA SER A 12 -28.13 27.66 -16.95
C SER A 12 -29.45 26.96 -16.67
N SER A 13 -29.91 26.07 -17.54
CA SER A 13 -31.08 25.24 -17.25
C SER A 13 -30.76 24.10 -16.26
N SER A 14 -29.51 23.67 -16.20
CA SER A 14 -29.01 22.70 -15.22
C SER A 14 -28.78 23.34 -13.84
N LEU A 15 -28.33 24.60 -13.76
CA LEU A 15 -28.23 25.38 -12.51
C LEU A 15 -29.59 25.54 -11.83
N ASP A 16 -30.64 25.86 -12.61
CA ASP A 16 -32.01 25.95 -12.10
C ASP A 16 -32.56 24.57 -11.67
N SER A 17 -32.08 23.46 -12.28
CA SER A 17 -32.51 22.09 -11.92
C SER A 17 -31.72 21.50 -10.74
N LEU A 18 -30.46 21.90 -10.53
CA LEU A 18 -29.60 21.43 -9.43
C LEU A 18 -29.89 22.14 -8.11
N MET A 19 -30.41 23.38 -8.14
CA MET A 19 -30.89 24.07 -6.92
C MET A 19 -32.24 23.53 -6.41
N ALA A 20 -32.99 22.78 -7.24
CA ALA A 20 -34.26 22.16 -6.86
C ALA A 20 -34.14 20.78 -6.15
N PHE A 21 -32.93 20.18 -6.07
CA PHE A 21 -32.73 18.89 -5.40
C PHE A 21 -32.55 18.97 -3.87
N GLY A 22 -32.80 20.13 -3.28
CA GLY A 22 -32.65 20.39 -1.84
C GLY A 22 -33.77 19.87 -0.93
N ASP A 23 -34.94 19.44 -1.43
CA ASP A 23 -36.11 19.15 -0.56
C ASP A 23 -36.68 17.72 -0.71
N GLY A 24 -35.79 16.73 -0.70
CA GLY A 24 -36.11 15.31 -0.93
C GLY A 24 -35.72 14.34 0.18
N CYS A 25 -35.60 14.77 1.44
CA CYS A 25 -35.44 13.84 2.57
C CYS A 25 -36.09 14.36 3.86
N LYS A 26 -37.41 14.45 3.86
CA LYS A 26 -38.21 14.48 5.09
C LYS A 26 -38.19 13.09 5.73
N VAL A 27 -37.24 12.86 6.64
CA VAL A 27 -37.36 11.80 7.66
C VAL A 27 -38.46 12.22 8.63
N PRO A 28 -39.46 11.38 8.94
CA PRO A 28 -40.54 11.76 9.83
C PRO A 28 -40.01 11.98 11.25
N MET A 29 -40.19 13.19 11.77
CA MET A 29 -40.09 13.48 13.19
C MET A 29 -41.21 12.78 13.95
N SER A 30 -40.85 11.88 14.85
CA SER A 30 -41.67 11.49 15.99
C SER A 30 -41.21 12.25 17.23
N SER A 31 -41.90 13.34 17.55
CA SER A 31 -42.15 13.78 18.93
C SER A 31 -43.18 12.80 19.53
N SER A 32 -43.27 12.43 20.80
CA SER A 32 -42.94 13.00 22.11
C SER A 32 -43.20 11.86 23.13
N LEU A 33 -42.54 11.74 24.29
CA LEU A 33 -42.97 12.36 25.55
C LEU A 33 -42.00 11.96 26.67
N SER A 34 -41.58 12.96 27.44
CA SER A 34 -41.01 12.88 28.78
C SER A 34 -42.04 12.39 29.81
N ASN A 35 -41.59 11.63 30.81
CA ASN A 35 -42.13 11.74 32.18
C ASN A 35 -41.09 11.34 33.22
N ASN A 36 -40.70 12.32 34.05
CA ASN A 36 -40.03 12.16 35.33
C ASN A 36 -41.03 11.61 36.37
N GLY A 37 -40.54 10.87 37.37
CA GLY A 37 -41.36 10.49 38.52
C GLY A 37 -40.72 9.49 39.48
N ASP A 38 -39.88 10.05 40.34
CA ASP A 38 -39.22 9.59 41.56
C ASP A 38 -40.02 8.69 42.56
N ASN A 39 -39.23 8.08 43.48
CA ASN A 39 -39.55 7.49 44.80
C ASN A 39 -39.92 6.00 44.95
N GLY A 40 -39.17 5.32 45.82
CA GLY A 40 -39.72 4.26 46.68
C GLY A 40 -38.77 3.14 47.08
N ASP A 41 -38.03 3.35 48.18
CA ASP A 41 -37.21 2.37 48.90
C ASP A 41 -37.87 1.01 49.17
N SER A 42 -37.07 -0.07 49.19
CA SER A 42 -36.73 -0.82 50.43
C SER A 42 -36.40 -2.30 50.21
N GLN A 43 -35.19 -2.64 50.67
CA GLN A 43 -34.83 -3.82 51.47
C GLN A 43 -34.86 -5.22 50.82
N SER A 44 -33.67 -5.79 50.61
CA SER A 44 -32.99 -6.69 51.57
C SER A 44 -31.88 -7.45 50.83
N SER A 45 -30.62 -7.27 51.24
CA SER A 45 -29.80 -8.29 51.95
C SER A 45 -29.48 -9.51 51.06
N ASN A 46 -28.25 -9.94 50.82
CA ASN A 46 -27.03 -9.81 51.60
C ASN A 46 -25.84 -10.18 50.70
N SER A 47 -24.77 -9.41 50.83
CA SER A 47 -23.40 -9.76 50.48
C SER A 47 -22.89 -10.94 51.31
N ASN A 48 -22.09 -11.82 50.69
CA ASN A 48 -20.72 -12.05 51.15
C ASN A 48 -19.91 -12.92 50.18
N SER A 49 -18.72 -12.41 49.90
CA SER A 49 -17.58 -13.10 49.32
C SER A 49 -17.05 -14.19 50.25
N ILE A 50 -16.34 -15.18 49.71
CA ILE A 50 -14.99 -15.59 50.12
C ILE A 50 -14.47 -16.72 49.20
N THR A 51 -13.17 -16.60 48.98
CA THR A 51 -12.17 -17.34 48.20
C THR A 51 -12.05 -18.87 48.41
N LYS A 52 -11.62 -19.59 47.36
CA LYS A 52 -10.31 -20.29 47.23
C LYS A 52 -10.33 -21.48 46.24
N ASP A 53 -9.38 -21.43 45.31
CA ASP A 53 -8.48 -22.48 44.81
C ASP A 53 -8.92 -23.96 44.82
N ASN A 54 -8.96 -24.60 43.65
CA ASN A 54 -7.89 -25.48 43.12
C ASN A 54 -8.41 -26.56 42.14
N ASN A 55 -7.57 -26.79 41.13
CA ASN A 55 -7.29 -28.05 40.45
C ASN A 55 -8.36 -28.75 39.58
N SER A 56 -8.05 -28.68 38.27
CA SER A 56 -7.79 -29.81 37.37
C SER A 56 -8.90 -30.79 36.98
N ALA A 57 -8.90 -31.02 35.66
CA ALA A 57 -9.18 -32.27 34.96
C ALA A 57 -10.65 -32.62 34.65
N ILE A 58 -10.96 -32.40 33.37
CA ILE A 58 -11.29 -33.43 32.37
C ILE A 58 -12.50 -34.35 32.63
N CYS A 59 -13.33 -34.40 31.59
CA CYS A 59 -14.30 -35.42 31.21
C CYS A 59 -15.59 -35.52 32.03
N SER A 60 -16.72 -35.36 31.34
CA SER A 60 -17.45 -36.53 30.83
C SER A 60 -18.83 -36.14 30.29
N ARG A 61 -19.19 -36.78 29.17
CA ARG A 61 -20.52 -37.30 28.79
C ARG A 61 -20.42 -37.65 27.29
N PHE A 62 -20.54 -38.91 26.84
CA PHE A 62 -21.42 -39.98 27.30
C PHE A 62 -20.78 -41.38 27.21
N ALA A 63 -21.05 -42.17 28.25
CA ALA A 63 -20.87 -43.62 28.36
C ALA A 63 -22.06 -44.36 27.69
N ALA A 64 -22.15 -45.69 27.54
CA ALA A 64 -21.52 -46.80 28.25
C ALA A 64 -21.68 -48.14 27.48
N ASN A 65 -20.67 -49.00 27.66
CA ASN A 65 -20.66 -50.43 27.97
C ASN A 65 -21.39 -51.48 27.10
N THR A 66 -20.65 -52.49 26.65
CA THR A 66 -20.51 -53.80 27.35
C THR A 66 -19.41 -54.66 26.71
N SER A 67 -18.68 -55.41 27.54
CA SER A 67 -17.65 -56.36 27.16
C SER A 67 -18.24 -57.75 26.91
N CYS A 68 -17.58 -58.55 26.06
CA CYS A 68 -17.29 -59.95 26.36
C CYS A 68 -16.20 -60.48 25.42
N ASP A 69 -15.29 -61.26 25.99
CA ASP A 69 -14.18 -61.94 25.33
C ASP A 69 -14.62 -63.04 24.35
N GLN A 70 -13.69 -63.31 23.42
CA GLN A 70 -13.40 -64.59 22.76
C GLN A 70 -14.11 -65.01 21.44
N ILE A 71 -13.23 -65.18 20.43
CA ILE A 71 -13.12 -66.27 19.45
C ILE A 71 -13.82 -66.09 18.09
N ASP A 72 -13.01 -66.40 17.07
CA ASP A 72 -13.30 -66.73 15.67
C ASP A 72 -13.47 -65.61 14.63
N SER A 73 -12.36 -65.41 13.91
CA SER A 73 -12.31 -65.60 12.45
C SER A 73 -13.50 -65.06 11.66
N GLN A 74 -13.51 -63.75 11.42
CA GLN A 74 -13.99 -63.25 10.14
C GLN A 74 -13.00 -62.22 9.59
N LYS A 75 -12.39 -62.60 8.46
CA LYS A 75 -11.73 -61.71 7.51
C LYS A 75 -12.67 -60.55 7.18
N SER A 76 -12.56 -59.45 7.92
CA SER A 76 -13.12 -58.19 7.48
C SER A 76 -12.22 -57.68 6.38
N THR A 77 -12.72 -57.74 5.15
CA THR A 77 -12.21 -57.01 3.99
C THR A 77 -11.92 -55.58 4.40
N GLY A 78 -10.66 -55.29 4.69
CA GLY A 78 -10.14 -53.93 4.79
C GLY A 78 -10.53 -53.25 3.49
N SER A 79 -11.40 -52.24 3.61
CA SER A 79 -11.87 -51.44 2.50
C SER A 79 -10.66 -51.01 1.66
N ALA A 80 -10.61 -51.41 0.39
CA ALA A 80 -9.57 -50.98 -0.55
C ALA A 80 -9.45 -49.44 -0.55
N PHE A 81 -10.57 -48.73 -0.37
CA PHE A 81 -10.62 -47.28 -0.19
C PHE A 81 -9.94 -46.79 1.10
N ALA A 82 -10.05 -47.49 2.23
CA ALA A 82 -9.36 -47.08 3.47
C ALA A 82 -7.83 -47.28 3.36
N THR A 83 -7.43 -48.31 2.61
CA THR A 83 -6.01 -48.62 2.38
C THR A 83 -5.39 -47.66 1.36
N GLU A 84 -6.12 -47.34 0.28
CA GLU A 84 -5.76 -46.32 -0.71
C GLU A 84 -5.67 -44.92 -0.08
N ILE A 85 -6.67 -44.50 0.71
CA ILE A 85 -6.62 -43.22 1.45
C ILE A 85 -5.40 -43.17 2.38
N SER A 86 -5.06 -44.28 3.06
CA SER A 86 -3.86 -44.33 3.91
C SER A 86 -2.54 -44.28 3.13
N PHE A 87 -2.51 -44.82 1.91
CA PHE A 87 -1.32 -44.84 1.05
C PHE A 87 -1.06 -43.46 0.42
N PHE A 88 -2.11 -42.82 -0.10
CA PHE A 88 -2.03 -41.46 -0.65
C PHE A 88 -1.63 -40.44 0.44
N CYS A 89 -2.13 -40.59 1.67
CA CYS A 89 -1.67 -39.74 2.78
C CYS A 89 -0.19 -39.97 3.13
N LYS A 90 0.33 -41.19 2.98
CA LYS A 90 1.72 -41.51 3.33
C LYS A 90 2.73 -40.96 2.30
N GLU A 91 2.43 -41.06 1.01
CA GLU A 91 3.30 -40.52 -0.04
C GLU A 91 3.34 -38.98 0.00
N GLU A 92 2.21 -38.33 0.28
CA GLU A 92 2.14 -36.89 0.50
C GLU A 92 2.91 -36.47 1.77
N GLU A 93 2.77 -37.20 2.87
CA GLU A 93 3.53 -36.97 4.10
C GLU A 93 5.05 -37.15 3.88
N GLU A 94 5.47 -38.23 3.21
CA GLU A 94 6.88 -38.46 2.84
C GLU A 94 7.43 -37.33 1.94
N THR A 95 6.62 -36.83 1.00
CA THR A 95 6.96 -35.70 0.12
C THR A 95 7.14 -34.40 0.93
N ALA A 96 6.24 -34.13 1.87
CA ALA A 96 6.28 -32.95 2.74
C ALA A 96 7.47 -33.00 3.71
N ASP A 97 7.70 -34.15 4.36
CA ASP A 97 8.80 -34.37 5.30
C ASP A 97 10.16 -34.28 4.61
N MET A 98 10.30 -34.86 3.42
CA MET A 98 11.52 -34.75 2.62
C MET A 98 11.79 -33.30 2.24
N CYS A 99 10.76 -32.55 1.83
CA CYS A 99 10.89 -31.12 1.53
C CYS A 99 11.41 -30.33 2.74
N ILE A 100 10.84 -30.54 3.93
CA ILE A 100 11.29 -29.89 5.17
C ILE A 100 12.71 -30.31 5.56
N TYR A 101 13.06 -31.58 5.38
CA TYR A 101 14.42 -32.08 5.62
C TYR A 101 15.43 -31.39 4.71
N LEU A 102 15.16 -31.31 3.40
CA LEU A 102 16.01 -30.66 2.43
C LEU A 102 16.12 -29.14 2.68
N ALA A 103 15.01 -28.48 3.04
CA ALA A 103 15.04 -27.07 3.43
C ALA A 103 15.93 -26.82 4.66
N ARG A 104 15.90 -27.72 5.66
CA ARG A 104 16.84 -27.66 6.80
C ARG A 104 18.27 -27.86 6.36
N ALA A 105 18.54 -28.77 5.43
CA ALA A 105 19.87 -28.96 4.88
C ALA A 105 20.38 -27.70 4.18
N VAL A 106 19.53 -27.01 3.40
CA VAL A 106 19.85 -25.71 2.80
C VAL A 106 20.20 -24.66 3.86
N SER A 107 19.34 -24.51 4.88
CA SER A 107 19.51 -23.51 5.95
C SER A 107 20.76 -23.77 6.82
N SER A 108 21.07 -25.04 7.11
CA SER A 108 22.16 -25.43 8.02
C SER A 108 23.50 -25.68 7.34
N ALA A 109 23.54 -26.44 6.24
CA ALA A 109 24.77 -26.79 5.54
C ALA A 109 25.24 -25.68 4.60
N ARG A 110 24.31 -24.88 4.07
CA ARG A 110 24.57 -23.70 3.23
C ARG A 110 25.41 -23.99 1.99
N THR A 111 25.27 -25.19 1.43
CA THR A 111 26.01 -25.61 0.23
C THR A 111 25.14 -25.53 -1.02
N GLN A 112 25.78 -25.41 -2.18
CA GLN A 112 25.09 -25.45 -3.48
C GLN A 112 24.36 -26.79 -3.68
N GLU A 113 24.95 -27.89 -3.23
CA GLU A 113 24.40 -29.24 -3.36
C GLU A 113 23.08 -29.40 -2.58
N ALA A 114 22.98 -28.79 -1.40
CA ALA A 114 21.74 -28.82 -0.62
C ALA A 114 20.60 -28.09 -1.35
N LEU A 115 20.91 -26.95 -1.97
CA LEU A 115 19.93 -26.20 -2.76
C LEU A 115 19.54 -26.96 -4.04
N ILE A 116 20.50 -27.56 -4.74
CA ILE A 116 20.23 -28.43 -5.91
C ILE A 116 19.31 -29.58 -5.52
N ALA A 117 19.55 -30.24 -4.39
CA ALA A 117 18.71 -31.34 -3.93
C ALA A 117 17.27 -30.89 -3.66
N LEU A 118 17.09 -29.73 -3.00
CA LEU A 118 15.77 -29.16 -2.76
C LEU A 118 15.05 -28.80 -4.08
N VAL A 119 15.73 -28.14 -5.01
CA VAL A 119 15.15 -27.78 -6.32
C VAL A 119 14.77 -29.04 -7.12
N LYS A 120 15.65 -30.06 -7.14
CA LYS A 120 15.35 -31.35 -7.79
C LYS A 120 14.11 -32.02 -7.20
N HIS A 121 13.90 -31.93 -5.88
CA HIS A 121 12.68 -32.44 -5.24
C HIS A 121 11.41 -31.81 -5.81
N PHE A 122 11.40 -30.47 -5.95
CA PHE A 122 10.27 -29.74 -6.55
C PHE A 122 10.06 -30.08 -8.04
N ILE A 123 11.13 -30.30 -8.80
CA ILE A 123 11.05 -30.70 -10.21
C ILE A 123 10.50 -32.12 -10.34
N THR A 124 10.99 -33.06 -9.52
CA THR A 124 10.62 -34.48 -9.60
C THR A 124 9.16 -34.72 -9.22
N HIS A 125 8.66 -34.02 -8.20
CA HIS A 125 7.33 -34.27 -7.64
C HIS A 125 6.25 -33.29 -8.10
N ASP A 126 6.54 -32.37 -9.02
CA ASP A 126 5.71 -31.21 -9.37
C ASP A 126 5.55 -30.19 -8.20
N PRO A 127 5.81 -28.89 -8.42
CA PRO A 127 5.74 -27.89 -7.36
C PRO A 127 4.36 -27.77 -6.71
N SER A 128 3.29 -27.94 -7.48
CA SER A 128 1.92 -27.83 -6.98
C SER A 128 1.60 -28.98 -6.03
N ILE A 129 2.05 -30.19 -6.34
CA ILE A 129 1.86 -31.37 -5.50
C ILE A 129 2.67 -31.26 -4.21
N VAL A 130 3.93 -30.81 -4.29
CA VAL A 130 4.77 -30.57 -3.10
C VAL A 130 4.11 -29.55 -2.17
N MET A 131 3.63 -28.43 -2.71
CA MET A 131 2.99 -27.38 -1.92
C MET A 131 1.63 -27.81 -1.35
N MET A 132 0.85 -28.60 -2.09
CA MET A 132 -0.39 -29.20 -1.58
C MET A 132 -0.14 -30.20 -0.45
N SER A 133 0.92 -31.01 -0.55
CA SER A 133 1.31 -31.97 0.50
C SER A 133 1.73 -31.24 1.78
N LEU A 134 2.52 -30.17 1.65
CA LEU A 134 2.89 -29.29 2.76
C LEU A 134 1.66 -28.60 3.38
N LYS A 135 0.69 -28.17 2.57
CA LYS A 135 -0.56 -27.56 3.04
C LYS A 135 -1.36 -28.52 3.90
N ARG A 136 -1.61 -29.73 3.38
CA ARG A 136 -2.36 -30.78 4.10
C ARG A 136 -1.70 -31.19 5.40
N SER A 137 -0.36 -31.16 5.43
CA SER A 137 0.43 -31.46 6.63
C SER A 137 0.60 -30.26 7.58
N GLY A 138 0.13 -29.06 7.21
CA GLY A 138 0.31 -27.83 8.01
C GLY A 138 1.77 -27.37 8.13
N LEU A 139 2.61 -27.68 7.14
CA LEU A 139 4.06 -27.46 7.18
C LEU A 139 4.54 -26.31 6.28
N GLN A 140 3.66 -25.64 5.54
CA GLN A 140 4.04 -24.54 4.65
C GLN A 140 4.68 -23.34 5.40
N SER A 141 4.13 -22.93 6.54
CA SER A 141 4.72 -21.88 7.39
C SER A 141 6.12 -22.26 7.87
N LYS A 142 6.27 -23.50 8.32
CA LYS A 142 7.55 -24.06 8.77
C LYS A 142 8.59 -24.09 7.65
N LEU A 143 8.19 -24.39 6.41
CA LEU A 143 9.08 -24.32 5.26
C LEU A 143 9.63 -22.89 5.08
N LEU A 144 8.73 -21.89 5.05
CA LEU A 144 9.14 -20.49 4.90
C LEU A 144 10.05 -20.04 6.06
N ASP A 145 9.69 -20.34 7.31
CA ASP A 145 10.51 -20.00 8.48
C ASP A 145 11.92 -20.62 8.40
N ILE A 146 12.06 -21.87 7.94
CA ILE A 146 13.37 -22.51 7.75
C ILE A 146 14.18 -21.80 6.67
N LEU A 147 13.55 -21.49 5.54
CA LEU A 147 14.22 -20.85 4.40
C LEU A 147 14.62 -19.41 4.71
N CYS A 148 13.77 -18.64 5.41
CA CYS A 148 14.05 -17.29 5.89
C CYS A 148 15.24 -17.21 6.87
N LYS A 149 15.56 -18.31 7.56
CA LYS A 149 16.71 -18.40 8.48
C LYS A 149 18.04 -18.67 7.77
N THR A 150 18.02 -18.88 6.45
CA THR A 150 19.25 -19.12 5.67
C THR A 150 20.08 -17.84 5.65
N SER A 151 21.27 -17.86 6.24
CA SER A 151 22.18 -16.71 6.25
C SER A 151 22.92 -16.56 4.93
N ASN A 152 23.10 -15.31 4.48
CA ASN A 152 23.85 -14.94 3.28
C ASN A 152 25.38 -14.91 3.50
N GLU A 153 25.86 -15.08 4.74
CA GLU A 153 27.27 -15.01 5.07
C GLU A 153 28.09 -16.10 4.35
N GLY A 154 29.01 -15.68 3.48
CA GLY A 154 29.97 -16.56 2.80
C GLY A 154 29.50 -17.17 1.48
N ILE A 155 28.29 -16.86 1.02
CA ILE A 155 27.73 -17.32 -0.27
C ILE A 155 27.97 -16.28 -1.36
N LYS A 156 28.31 -16.70 -2.59
CA LYS A 156 28.46 -15.79 -3.74
C LYS A 156 27.11 -15.14 -4.11
N ILE A 157 27.15 -13.88 -4.55
CA ILE A 157 25.96 -13.10 -4.95
C ILE A 157 25.11 -13.84 -6.00
N GLU A 158 25.75 -14.47 -6.99
CA GLU A 158 25.04 -15.25 -8.04
C GLU A 158 24.20 -16.39 -7.45
N GLN A 159 24.74 -17.11 -6.46
CA GLN A 159 24.03 -18.21 -5.80
C GLN A 159 22.92 -17.69 -4.88
N GLN A 160 23.12 -16.53 -4.22
CA GLN A 160 22.06 -15.88 -3.46
C GLN A 160 20.90 -15.45 -4.37
N CYS A 161 21.21 -14.97 -5.58
CA CYS A 161 20.19 -14.59 -6.57
C CYS A 161 19.36 -15.80 -6.99
N LEU A 162 20.01 -16.92 -7.29
CA LEU A 162 19.34 -18.18 -7.58
C LEU A 162 18.48 -18.69 -6.41
N PHE A 163 19.00 -18.62 -5.18
CA PHE A 163 18.23 -18.97 -3.99
C PHE A 163 16.98 -18.09 -3.86
N LEU A 164 17.11 -16.77 -4.00
CA LEU A 164 15.98 -15.85 -3.87
C LEU A 164 14.95 -16.06 -4.99
N ARG A 165 15.37 -16.32 -6.23
CA ARG A 165 14.45 -16.67 -7.33
C ARG A 165 13.61 -17.90 -7.00
N PHE A 166 14.25 -18.96 -6.49
CA PHE A 166 13.56 -20.15 -6.03
C PHE A 166 12.63 -19.87 -4.84
N PHE A 167 13.08 -19.07 -3.88
CA PHE A 167 12.29 -18.68 -2.71
C PHE A 167 11.03 -17.88 -3.10
N VAL A 168 11.16 -16.89 -3.98
CA VAL A 168 10.02 -16.09 -4.48
C VAL A 168 9.03 -16.97 -5.23
N PHE A 169 9.50 -17.99 -5.95
CA PHE A 169 8.62 -18.99 -6.55
C PHE A 169 7.84 -19.80 -5.51
N ILE A 170 8.47 -20.23 -4.42
CA ILE A 170 7.76 -20.88 -3.31
C ILE A 170 6.70 -19.95 -2.72
N VAL A 171 7.04 -18.67 -2.47
CA VAL A 171 6.10 -17.65 -1.95
C VAL A 171 4.86 -17.53 -2.84
N LYS A 172 5.03 -17.53 -4.17
CA LYS A 172 3.90 -17.50 -5.12
C LYS A 172 2.96 -18.71 -4.97
N LEU A 173 3.49 -19.88 -4.61
CA LEU A 173 2.73 -21.11 -4.42
C LEU A 173 2.12 -21.27 -3.02
N CYS A 174 2.57 -20.48 -2.04
CA CYS A 174 2.05 -20.55 -0.67
C CYS A 174 0.60 -20.04 -0.60
N ASP A 175 -0.15 -20.60 0.36
CA ASP A 175 -1.44 -20.07 0.75
C ASP A 175 -1.30 -18.67 1.38
N ILE A 176 -2.33 -17.87 1.22
CA ILE A 176 -2.29 -16.45 1.59
C ILE A 176 -2.17 -16.24 3.11
N GLU A 177 -2.76 -17.14 3.90
CA GLU A 177 -2.75 -17.11 5.37
C GLU A 177 -1.32 -17.13 5.94
N ILE A 178 -0.38 -17.69 5.18
CA ILE A 178 1.00 -17.90 5.58
C ILE A 178 1.89 -16.71 5.22
N LEU A 179 1.47 -15.90 4.25
CA LEU A 179 2.27 -14.79 3.71
C LEU A 179 2.32 -13.56 4.63
N CYS A 180 1.55 -13.55 5.71
CA CYS A 180 1.51 -12.45 6.66
C CYS A 180 2.54 -12.57 7.79
N GLU A 181 3.45 -13.55 7.73
CA GLU A 181 4.46 -13.75 8.75
C GLU A 181 5.53 -12.64 8.76
N VAL A 182 5.80 -12.09 9.95
CA VAL A 182 6.84 -11.06 10.17
C VAL A 182 8.23 -11.52 9.71
N SER A 183 8.54 -12.81 9.86
CA SER A 183 9.81 -13.42 9.43
C SER A 183 10.04 -13.29 7.93
N LEU A 184 8.99 -13.49 7.12
CA LEU A 184 9.02 -13.38 5.67
C LEU A 184 9.27 -11.94 5.22
N ILE A 185 8.50 -10.99 5.76
CA ILE A 185 8.66 -9.57 5.42
C ILE A 185 10.06 -9.08 5.81
N LYS A 186 10.53 -9.45 7.00
CA LYS A 186 11.88 -9.13 7.47
C LYS A 186 12.95 -9.72 6.55
N PHE A 187 12.80 -10.97 6.13
CA PHE A 187 13.73 -11.64 5.22
C PHE A 187 13.82 -10.91 3.87
N LEU A 188 12.68 -10.60 3.25
CA LEU A 188 12.65 -9.88 1.98
C LEU A 188 13.23 -8.46 2.10
N LEU A 189 12.91 -7.72 3.17
CA LEU A 189 13.49 -6.40 3.43
C LEU A 189 15.03 -6.45 3.62
N LEU A 190 15.58 -7.52 4.20
CA LEU A 190 17.03 -7.69 4.29
C LEU A 190 17.67 -7.86 2.91
N HIS A 191 16.98 -8.51 1.96
CA HIS A 191 17.45 -8.67 0.58
C HIS A 191 17.28 -7.40 -0.28
N CYS A 192 16.53 -6.41 0.19
CA CYS A 192 16.48 -5.07 -0.42
C CYS A 192 17.67 -4.18 -0.02
N LYS A 193 18.41 -4.51 1.04
CA LYS A 193 19.56 -3.70 1.48
C LYS A 193 20.74 -3.89 0.52
N PRO A 194 21.49 -2.82 0.19
CA PRO A 194 22.73 -2.98 -0.55
C PRO A 194 23.69 -3.91 0.24
N PRO A 195 24.49 -4.73 -0.45
CA PRO A 195 25.49 -5.56 0.21
C PRO A 195 26.36 -4.65 1.06
N GLN A 196 26.36 -4.83 2.38
CA GLN A 196 27.32 -4.13 3.22
C GLN A 196 28.69 -4.60 2.79
N GLU A 197 29.48 -3.71 2.19
CA GLU A 197 30.92 -3.88 2.13
C GLU A 197 31.36 -4.09 3.58
N SER A 198 31.75 -5.32 3.91
CA SER A 198 32.35 -5.62 5.19
C SER A 198 33.55 -4.69 5.33
N SER A 199 33.39 -3.64 6.12
CA SER A 199 34.50 -2.86 6.63
C SER A 199 35.44 -3.85 7.29
N ASN A 200 36.62 -4.01 6.70
CA ASN A 200 37.71 -4.78 7.27
C ASN A 200 38.26 -4.03 8.50
N ASP A 201 37.47 -3.89 9.56
CA ASP A 201 38.00 -3.63 10.90
C ASP A 201 38.03 -4.95 11.67
N VAL A 202 39.06 -5.73 11.34
CA VAL A 202 39.48 -6.88 12.12
C VAL A 202 40.05 -6.36 13.44
N VAL A 203 39.20 -6.10 14.43
CA VAL A 203 39.62 -6.20 15.83
C VAL A 203 39.49 -7.67 16.23
N SER A 204 40.57 -8.40 15.97
CA SER A 204 40.81 -9.77 16.40
C SER A 204 40.73 -9.87 17.93
N VAL A 205 39.55 -10.20 18.47
CA VAL A 205 39.42 -10.76 19.82
C VAL A 205 39.55 -12.27 19.71
N LYS A 206 40.78 -12.77 19.83
CA LYS A 206 41.06 -14.21 19.98
C LYS A 206 40.46 -14.70 21.29
N THR A 207 39.30 -15.32 21.25
CA THR A 207 38.85 -16.21 22.34
C THR A 207 39.47 -17.57 22.12
N HIS A 208 40.44 -17.92 22.97
CA HIS A 208 41.02 -19.25 23.05
C HIS A 208 39.94 -20.25 23.49
N GLN A 209 39.32 -20.97 22.55
CA GLN A 209 38.68 -22.24 22.87
C GLN A 209 39.75 -23.33 22.95
N SER A 210 39.92 -23.90 24.13
CA SER A 210 40.80 -25.02 24.40
C SER A 210 40.33 -26.26 23.63
N SER A 211 41.10 -26.68 22.64
CA SER A 211 40.85 -27.91 21.89
C SER A 211 41.11 -29.14 22.77
N HIS A 212 40.08 -29.94 23.00
CA HIS A 212 40.13 -31.19 23.76
C HIS A 212 40.95 -32.27 23.02
N TRP A 213 41.78 -33.01 23.76
CA TRP A 213 42.74 -34.01 23.27
C TRP A 213 42.15 -35.14 22.38
N SER A 214 40.84 -35.38 22.42
CA SER A 214 40.19 -36.49 21.71
C SER A 214 39.97 -36.28 20.20
N GLN A 215 40.31 -35.13 19.63
CA GLN A 215 40.14 -34.86 18.19
C GLN A 215 41.35 -35.22 17.29
N ARG A 216 42.28 -36.06 17.77
CA ARG A 216 43.36 -36.60 16.91
C ARG A 216 42.92 -37.87 16.17
N VAL A 217 42.14 -37.71 15.10
CA VAL A 217 42.09 -38.69 14.02
C VAL A 217 42.89 -38.14 12.84
N LYS A 218 43.87 -38.92 12.38
CA LYS A 218 44.84 -38.59 11.33
C LYS A 218 44.13 -38.06 10.07
N ARG A 219 44.32 -36.77 9.75
CA ARG A 219 44.05 -36.23 8.42
C ARG A 219 45.13 -36.75 7.47
N THR A 220 44.76 -37.71 6.63
CA THR A 220 45.45 -38.00 5.37
C THR A 220 45.27 -36.78 4.45
N PRO A 221 46.30 -36.30 3.75
CA PRO A 221 46.15 -35.13 2.89
C PRO A 221 45.37 -35.53 1.63
N THR A 222 44.06 -35.28 1.64
CA THR A 222 43.28 -35.30 0.40
C THR A 222 43.71 -34.08 -0.40
N VAL A 223 44.26 -34.34 -1.58
CA VAL A 223 44.55 -33.37 -2.63
C VAL A 223 43.39 -32.38 -2.72
N ALA A 224 43.69 -31.10 -2.48
CA ALA A 224 42.75 -30.02 -2.71
C ALA A 224 42.50 -29.93 -4.22
N VAL A 225 41.51 -30.69 -4.70
CA VAL A 225 40.86 -30.37 -5.97
C VAL A 225 40.12 -29.07 -5.69
N SER A 226 40.69 -27.97 -6.17
CA SER A 226 39.96 -26.72 -6.36
C SER A 226 38.86 -26.98 -7.39
N GLN A 227 37.75 -27.59 -6.95
CA GLN A 227 36.53 -27.65 -7.73
C GLN A 227 36.01 -26.23 -7.80
N ARG A 228 36.23 -25.56 -8.95
CA ARG A 228 35.33 -24.51 -9.39
C ARG A 228 33.95 -25.15 -9.45
N GLN A 229 33.15 -25.01 -8.38
CA GLN A 229 31.75 -25.40 -8.38
C GLN A 229 31.06 -24.61 -9.48
N ASP A 230 30.63 -25.33 -10.50
CA ASP A 230 29.94 -24.78 -11.66
C ASP A 230 28.49 -24.46 -11.26
N ILE A 231 28.13 -23.18 -11.28
CA ILE A 231 26.77 -22.70 -10.94
C ILE A 231 25.77 -23.08 -12.06
N THR A 232 26.26 -23.46 -13.24
CA THR A 232 25.46 -23.76 -14.43
C THR A 232 24.37 -24.81 -14.19
N GLU A 233 24.64 -25.86 -13.39
CA GLU A 233 23.62 -26.87 -13.07
C GLU A 233 22.45 -26.26 -12.29
N LEU A 234 22.74 -25.46 -11.26
CA LEU A 234 21.72 -24.84 -10.43
C LEU A 234 20.89 -23.83 -11.23
N THR A 235 21.55 -23.02 -12.06
CA THR A 235 20.87 -22.07 -12.97
C THR A 235 19.92 -22.80 -13.92
N LEU A 236 20.37 -23.90 -14.54
CA LEU A 236 19.55 -24.69 -15.45
C LEU A 236 18.32 -25.26 -14.75
N LEU A 237 18.48 -25.82 -13.54
CA LEU A 237 17.38 -26.39 -12.78
C LEU A 237 16.35 -25.33 -12.38
N ILE A 238 16.80 -24.17 -11.88
CA ILE A 238 15.90 -23.07 -11.51
C ILE A 238 15.17 -22.53 -12.75
N ASN A 239 15.86 -22.29 -13.85
CA ASN A 239 15.21 -21.84 -15.09
C ASN A 239 14.20 -22.87 -15.61
N THR A 240 14.50 -24.17 -15.47
CA THR A 240 13.57 -25.26 -15.81
C THR A 240 12.32 -25.21 -14.94
N LEU A 241 12.49 -25.02 -13.62
CA LEU A 241 11.40 -24.95 -12.66
C LEU A 241 10.51 -23.71 -12.88
N LEU A 242 11.11 -22.57 -13.20
CA LEU A 242 10.41 -21.29 -13.38
C LEU A 242 9.80 -21.12 -14.78
N GLY A 243 10.24 -21.90 -15.76
CA GLY A 243 9.84 -21.72 -17.17
C GLY A 243 10.38 -20.45 -17.81
N GLU A 244 11.32 -19.76 -17.16
CA GLU A 244 11.87 -18.47 -17.56
C GLU A 244 13.32 -18.59 -18.03
N LYS A 245 13.70 -17.76 -19.01
CA LYS A 245 15.11 -17.53 -19.34
C LYS A 245 15.77 -16.67 -18.26
N GLU A 246 17.09 -16.66 -18.24
CA GLU A 246 17.91 -15.90 -17.30
C GLU A 246 17.53 -14.41 -17.33
N ASP A 247 16.76 -13.97 -16.33
CA ASP A 247 16.42 -12.57 -16.13
C ASP A 247 17.52 -11.90 -15.30
N LYS A 248 17.97 -10.72 -15.73
CA LYS A 248 19.03 -9.95 -15.06
C LYS A 248 18.49 -9.10 -13.91
N THR A 249 17.43 -9.55 -13.27
CA THR A 249 16.81 -8.87 -12.13
C THR A 249 17.76 -8.87 -10.93
N SER A 250 17.92 -7.72 -10.29
CA SER A 250 18.72 -7.64 -9.06
C SER A 250 18.01 -8.36 -7.90
N LEU A 251 18.78 -8.74 -6.89
CA LEU A 251 18.25 -9.33 -5.64
C LEU A 251 17.19 -8.42 -4.99
N ALA A 252 17.47 -7.11 -4.95
CA ALA A 252 16.56 -6.14 -4.37
C ALA A 252 15.27 -6.02 -5.18
N SER A 253 15.35 -5.95 -6.52
CA SER A 253 14.16 -5.94 -7.39
C SER A 253 13.30 -7.20 -7.23
N LEU A 254 13.90 -8.40 -7.14
CA LEU A 254 13.17 -9.64 -6.85
C LEU A 254 12.45 -9.60 -5.49
N ALA A 255 13.12 -9.09 -4.45
CA ALA A 255 12.54 -8.96 -3.13
C ALA A 255 11.39 -7.94 -3.09
N LEU A 256 11.56 -6.78 -3.74
CA LEU A 256 10.53 -5.74 -3.87
C LEU A 256 9.28 -6.28 -4.58
N ARG A 257 9.45 -6.99 -5.70
CA ARG A 257 8.34 -7.61 -6.44
C ARG A 257 7.62 -8.68 -5.63
N ALA A 258 8.35 -9.45 -4.83
CA ALA A 258 7.75 -10.43 -3.92
C ALA A 258 6.93 -9.75 -2.81
N LEU A 259 7.46 -8.68 -2.20
CA LEU A 259 6.72 -7.87 -1.21
C LEU A 259 5.45 -7.25 -1.83
N LEU A 260 5.55 -6.77 -3.07
CA LEU A 260 4.42 -6.20 -3.81
C LEU A 260 3.33 -7.25 -4.05
N ASP A 261 3.71 -8.45 -4.54
CA ASP A 261 2.78 -9.56 -4.76
C ASP A 261 2.08 -9.98 -3.46
N ILE A 262 2.83 -10.14 -2.38
CA ILE A 262 2.30 -10.46 -1.05
C ILE A 262 1.26 -9.40 -0.62
N THR A 263 1.59 -8.13 -0.78
CA THR A 263 0.71 -7.01 -0.38
C THR A 263 -0.58 -6.98 -1.21
N PHE A 264 -0.49 -7.16 -2.54
CA PHE A 264 -1.66 -7.23 -3.41
C PHE A 264 -2.57 -8.41 -3.08
N ARG A 265 -1.99 -9.58 -2.83
CA ARG A 265 -2.75 -10.76 -2.45
C ARG A 265 -3.53 -10.52 -1.16
N GLN A 266 -2.90 -9.95 -0.13
CA GLN A 266 -3.56 -9.59 1.11
C GLN A 266 -4.72 -8.60 0.90
N ASN A 267 -4.48 -7.52 0.15
CA ASN A 267 -5.50 -6.50 -0.14
C ASN A 267 -6.70 -7.07 -0.91
N SER A 268 -6.51 -8.13 -1.68
CA SER A 268 -7.59 -8.82 -2.39
C SER A 268 -8.46 -9.72 -1.49
N ASN A 269 -8.00 -10.03 -0.27
CA ASN A 269 -8.63 -11.01 0.64
C ASN A 269 -8.78 -10.47 2.07
N LEU A 270 -9.31 -9.26 2.22
CA LEU A 270 -9.40 -8.55 3.50
C LEU A 270 -10.09 -9.32 4.64
N ALA A 271 -11.03 -10.23 4.31
CA ALA A 271 -11.77 -11.02 5.30
C ALA A 271 -10.88 -11.99 6.11
N LEU A 272 -9.71 -12.39 5.59
CA LEU A 272 -8.82 -13.36 6.23
C LEU A 272 -7.79 -12.71 7.17
N PHE A 273 -7.64 -11.38 7.16
CA PHE A 273 -6.49 -10.70 7.76
C PHE A 273 -6.86 -9.57 8.74
N ALA A 274 -7.97 -9.73 9.48
CA ALA A 274 -8.43 -8.70 10.42
C ALA A 274 -7.38 -8.27 11.46
N ASP A 275 -6.48 -9.18 11.85
CA ASP A 275 -5.52 -8.98 12.95
C ASP A 275 -4.07 -8.72 12.50
N SER A 276 -3.76 -8.73 11.20
CA SER A 276 -2.38 -8.59 10.70
C SER A 276 -2.34 -7.87 9.36
N ASN A 277 -1.78 -6.66 9.35
CA ASN A 277 -1.66 -5.85 8.13
C ASN A 277 -0.19 -5.78 7.69
N ILE A 278 0.11 -6.27 6.48
CA ILE A 278 1.48 -6.36 5.95
C ILE A 278 2.09 -4.98 5.76
N CYS A 279 1.31 -3.96 5.39
CA CYS A 279 1.78 -2.59 5.26
C CYS A 279 2.26 -2.03 6.62
N LEU A 280 1.58 -2.38 7.71
CA LEU A 280 2.01 -2.00 9.06
C LEU A 280 3.25 -2.77 9.51
N ILE A 281 3.30 -4.09 9.29
CA ILE A 281 4.48 -4.92 9.57
C ILE A 281 5.70 -4.40 8.80
N PHE A 282 5.52 -4.07 7.52
CA PHE A 282 6.54 -3.45 6.67
C PHE A 282 7.06 -2.15 7.30
N ALA A 283 6.15 -1.28 7.76
CA ALA A 283 6.52 -0.01 8.38
C ALA A 283 7.26 -0.20 9.72
N GLU A 284 6.80 -1.11 10.57
CA GLU A 284 7.42 -1.46 11.86
C GLU A 284 8.83 -2.04 11.70
N LEU A 285 9.08 -2.75 10.60
CA LEU A 285 10.40 -3.30 10.26
C LEU A 285 11.34 -2.28 9.59
N GLY A 286 10.96 -1.00 9.52
CA GLY A 286 11.75 0.05 8.88
C GLY A 286 11.75 -0.04 7.35
N GLY A 287 10.71 -0.64 6.76
CA GLY A 287 10.61 -0.84 5.32
C GLY A 287 10.68 0.46 4.52
N PHE A 288 10.09 1.55 5.02
CA PHE A 288 10.17 2.88 4.39
C PHE A 288 11.61 3.36 4.25
N ASP A 289 12.44 3.24 5.29
CA ASP A 289 13.84 3.68 5.25
C ASP A 289 14.66 2.84 4.25
N ILE A 290 14.43 1.53 4.24
CA ILE A 290 15.13 0.59 3.35
C ILE A 290 14.76 0.85 1.89
N VAL A 291 13.46 0.94 1.59
CA VAL A 291 12.96 1.06 0.22
C VAL A 291 13.18 2.47 -0.33
N SER A 292 13.07 3.51 0.50
CA SER A 292 13.34 4.90 0.06
C SER A 292 14.80 5.11 -0.33
N ALA A 293 15.73 4.35 0.27
CA ALA A 293 17.14 4.40 -0.11
C ALA A 293 17.43 3.86 -1.52
N LEU A 294 16.51 3.06 -2.10
CA LEU A 294 16.63 2.50 -3.44
C LEU A 294 16.13 3.45 -4.55
N LEU A 295 15.51 4.58 -4.19
CA LEU A 295 14.96 5.56 -5.14
C LEU A 295 16.04 6.33 -5.95
N SER A 296 17.32 6.13 -5.64
CA SER A 296 18.45 6.70 -6.39
C SER A 296 19.21 5.67 -7.21
N GLY A 297 18.73 4.42 -7.27
CA GLY A 297 19.39 3.30 -7.96
C GLY A 297 18.53 2.68 -9.06
N ASN A 298 19.00 1.54 -9.58
CA ASN A 298 18.34 0.82 -10.67
C ASN A 298 17.00 0.18 -10.27
N GLU A 299 16.73 0.09 -8.96
CA GLU A 299 15.51 -0.47 -8.39
C GLU A 299 14.41 0.58 -8.13
N CYS A 300 14.60 1.82 -8.58
CA CYS A 300 13.68 2.94 -8.32
C CYS A 300 12.23 2.60 -8.70
N GLU A 301 11.99 2.09 -9.90
CA GLU A 301 10.65 1.72 -10.38
C GLU A 301 9.95 0.68 -9.48
N ASP A 302 10.62 -0.45 -9.18
CA ASP A 302 10.06 -1.49 -8.31
C ASP A 302 9.83 -0.98 -6.87
N ALA A 303 10.70 -0.10 -6.38
CA ALA A 303 10.56 0.53 -5.07
C ALA A 303 9.34 1.46 -5.01
N LEU A 304 9.13 2.28 -6.06
CA LEU A 304 7.98 3.16 -6.18
C LEU A 304 6.67 2.39 -6.25
N HIS A 305 6.60 1.30 -7.02
CA HIS A 305 5.41 0.45 -7.09
C HIS A 305 5.06 -0.17 -5.72
N LEU A 306 6.06 -0.63 -4.95
CA LEU A 306 5.82 -1.12 -3.60
C LEU A 306 5.31 -0.01 -2.67
N LEU A 307 5.97 1.16 -2.69
CA LEU A 307 5.57 2.30 -1.87
C LEU A 307 4.16 2.79 -2.24
N GLU A 308 3.78 2.76 -3.51
CA GLU A 308 2.44 3.15 -3.97
C GLU A 308 1.37 2.33 -3.25
N VAL A 309 1.51 1.00 -3.24
CA VAL A 309 0.52 0.10 -2.61
C VAL A 309 0.56 0.20 -1.09
N VAL A 310 1.75 0.26 -0.49
CA VAL A 310 1.89 0.32 0.98
C VAL A 310 1.30 1.62 1.53
N THR A 311 1.47 2.73 0.83
CA THR A 311 0.97 4.05 1.26
C THR A 311 -0.54 4.23 1.12
N LEU A 312 -1.27 3.25 0.60
CA LEU A 312 -2.74 3.20 0.68
C LEU A 312 -3.25 2.83 2.08
N CYS A 313 -2.39 2.32 2.96
CA CYS A 313 -2.78 1.89 4.30
C CYS A 313 -3.00 3.09 5.25
N GLU A 314 -4.27 3.39 5.55
CA GLU A 314 -4.66 4.51 6.43
C GLU A 314 -4.05 4.43 7.85
N GLY A 315 -3.80 3.22 8.37
CA GLY A 315 -3.19 2.99 9.69
C GLY A 315 -1.78 3.60 9.85
N LEU A 316 -1.12 3.98 8.75
CA LEU A 316 0.21 4.60 8.77
C LEU A 316 0.19 6.04 9.31
N ARG A 317 -0.94 6.74 9.20
CA ARG A 317 -1.07 8.19 9.41
C ARG A 317 -0.52 8.70 10.75
N THR A 318 -0.74 7.95 11.83
CA THR A 318 -0.40 8.39 13.20
C THR A 318 0.90 7.81 13.73
N THR A 319 1.22 6.58 13.36
CA THR A 319 2.32 5.81 14.00
C THR A 319 3.64 5.97 13.24
N HIS A 320 3.58 6.22 11.93
CA HIS A 320 4.76 6.22 11.06
C HIS A 320 4.97 7.56 10.34
N THR A 321 4.45 8.66 10.89
CA THR A 321 4.55 10.01 10.32
C THR A 321 6.00 10.41 10.01
N LEU A 322 6.97 10.07 10.87
CA LEU A 322 8.39 10.38 10.65
C LEU A 322 8.97 9.63 9.44
N ALA A 323 8.66 8.34 9.32
CA ALA A 323 9.11 7.52 8.18
C ALA A 323 8.50 8.03 6.87
N LEU A 324 7.19 8.35 6.87
CA LEU A 324 6.51 8.98 5.74
C LEU A 324 7.12 10.32 5.36
N ARG A 325 7.57 11.13 6.34
CA ARG A 325 8.31 12.38 6.10
C ARG A 325 9.63 12.14 5.39
N GLN A 326 10.42 11.17 5.85
CA GLN A 326 11.68 10.84 5.20
C GLN A 326 11.44 10.34 3.77
N THR A 327 10.46 9.46 3.55
CA THR A 327 10.07 9.01 2.21
C THR A 327 9.65 10.18 1.33
N ALA A 328 8.81 11.11 1.82
CA ALA A 328 8.40 12.29 1.07
C ALA A 328 9.59 13.14 0.63
N LEU A 329 10.62 13.30 1.47
CA LEU A 329 11.82 14.05 1.10
C LEU A 329 12.61 13.40 -0.03
N HIS A 330 12.70 12.06 -0.05
CA HIS A 330 13.32 11.33 -1.17
C HIS A 330 12.50 11.50 -2.45
N LEU A 331 11.18 11.39 -2.37
CA LEU A 331 10.27 11.59 -3.51
C LEU A 331 10.37 13.01 -4.06
N VAL A 332 10.40 14.04 -3.20
CA VAL A 332 10.54 15.43 -3.63
C VAL A 332 11.85 15.63 -4.38
N ARG A 333 12.97 15.09 -3.88
CA ARG A 333 14.26 15.18 -4.57
C ARG A 333 14.23 14.49 -5.93
N LEU A 334 13.56 13.35 -6.04
CA LEU A 334 13.38 12.65 -7.32
C LEU A 334 12.52 13.46 -8.30
N ILE A 335 11.38 13.97 -7.86
CA ILE A 335 10.43 14.74 -8.70
C ILE A 335 11.02 16.09 -9.18
N THR A 336 11.85 16.70 -8.33
CA THR A 336 12.47 18.01 -8.59
C THR A 336 13.84 17.92 -9.26
N ALA A 337 14.37 16.72 -9.50
CA ALA A 337 15.58 16.55 -10.28
C ALA A 337 15.36 17.03 -11.74
N ASP A 338 16.39 17.65 -12.32
CA ASP A 338 16.40 18.16 -13.70
C ASP A 338 16.82 17.08 -14.71
N ASP A 339 16.37 15.83 -14.52
CA ASP A 339 16.73 14.70 -15.37
C ASP A 339 15.53 14.20 -16.19
N ASP A 340 15.57 14.43 -17.50
CA ASP A 340 14.53 14.05 -18.45
C ASP A 340 14.49 12.53 -18.71
N GLU A 341 15.50 11.76 -18.25
CA GLU A 341 15.55 10.30 -18.49
C GLU A 341 14.57 9.49 -17.61
N HIS A 342 13.97 10.10 -16.57
CA HIS A 342 13.19 9.39 -15.55
C HIS A 342 11.67 9.66 -15.58
N HIS A 343 11.11 10.05 -16.73
CA HIS A 343 9.69 10.42 -16.82
C HIS A 343 8.70 9.35 -16.30
N GLY A 344 8.97 8.06 -16.52
CA GLY A 344 8.13 6.96 -16.00
C GLY A 344 8.14 6.91 -14.47
N GLU A 345 9.31 7.07 -13.87
CA GLU A 345 9.50 7.05 -12.42
C GLU A 345 8.93 8.29 -11.74
N ILE A 346 8.99 9.46 -12.40
CA ILE A 346 8.39 10.70 -11.87
C ILE A 346 6.89 10.52 -11.65
N ASN A 347 6.17 9.89 -12.59
CA ASN A 347 4.74 9.64 -12.43
C ASN A 347 4.45 8.66 -11.29
N ALA A 348 5.22 7.59 -11.16
CA ALA A 348 5.09 6.67 -10.02
C ALA A 348 5.39 7.40 -8.69
N ALA A 349 6.42 8.24 -8.65
CA ALA A 349 6.75 9.07 -7.48
C ALA A 349 5.63 10.05 -7.12
N LEU A 350 4.98 10.66 -8.11
CA LEU A 350 3.81 11.53 -7.90
C LEU A 350 2.61 10.78 -7.31
N ARG A 351 2.39 9.52 -7.70
CA ARG A 351 1.36 8.65 -7.07
C ARG A 351 1.66 8.42 -5.60
N VAL A 352 2.89 8.01 -5.29
CA VAL A 352 3.32 7.80 -3.90
C VAL A 352 3.19 9.09 -3.09
N LEU A 353 3.66 10.22 -3.63
CA LEU A 353 3.56 11.52 -2.95
C LEU A 353 2.11 11.96 -2.72
N THR A 354 1.21 11.67 -3.68
CA THR A 354 -0.23 11.91 -3.52
C THR A 354 -0.80 11.11 -2.35
N ASN A 355 -0.46 9.83 -2.24
CA ASN A 355 -0.88 8.99 -1.11
C ASN A 355 -0.32 9.52 0.22
N VAL A 356 0.99 9.82 0.26
CA VAL A 356 1.66 10.32 1.46
C VAL A 356 1.07 11.64 1.92
N THR A 357 0.82 12.59 1.02
CA THR A 357 0.18 13.88 1.35
C THR A 357 -1.31 13.71 1.68
N GLY A 358 -1.97 12.67 1.19
CA GLY A 358 -3.33 12.30 1.61
C GLY A 358 -3.39 11.82 3.06
N LEU A 359 -2.41 11.01 3.49
CA LEU A 359 -2.28 10.54 4.87
C LEU A 359 -1.81 11.66 5.82
N VAL A 360 -0.71 12.31 5.45
CA VAL A 360 -0.02 13.33 6.24
C VAL A 360 0.18 14.59 5.38
N PRO A 361 -0.84 15.48 5.29
CA PRO A 361 -0.72 16.70 4.50
C PRO A 361 0.41 17.64 4.95
N SER A 362 0.78 17.58 6.23
CA SER A 362 1.85 18.37 6.84
C SER A 362 3.26 17.80 6.63
N VAL A 363 3.43 16.80 5.75
CA VAL A 363 4.65 15.99 5.66
C VAL A 363 5.91 16.80 5.36
N LEU A 364 5.79 17.92 4.65
CA LEU A 364 6.90 18.84 4.32
C LEU A 364 7.01 20.04 5.28
N SER A 365 6.21 20.08 6.35
CA SER A 365 6.23 21.21 7.29
C SER A 365 7.59 21.32 7.99
N GLY A 366 8.25 22.47 7.84
CA GLY A 366 9.59 22.76 8.37
C GLY A 366 10.74 22.40 7.42
N GLU A 367 10.47 21.96 6.19
CA GLU A 367 11.47 21.65 5.17
C GLU A 367 11.40 22.68 4.03
N ASP A 368 11.77 23.93 4.33
CA ASP A 368 11.47 25.07 3.44
C ASP A 368 12.06 24.93 2.04
N LYS A 369 13.27 24.34 1.91
CA LYS A 369 13.94 24.15 0.62
C LYS A 369 13.19 23.14 -0.26
N GLU A 370 12.93 21.94 0.27
CA GLU A 370 12.19 20.89 -0.43
C GLU A 370 10.75 21.31 -0.73
N CYS A 371 10.10 21.99 0.21
CA CYS A 371 8.77 22.56 0.04
C CYS A 371 8.72 23.57 -1.11
N HIS A 372 9.67 24.52 -1.16
CA HIS A 372 9.77 25.50 -2.24
C HIS A 372 10.05 24.82 -3.59
N ALA A 373 11.02 23.92 -3.66
CA ALA A 373 11.35 23.20 -4.89
C ALA A 373 10.16 22.42 -5.46
N LEU A 374 9.42 21.71 -4.59
CA LEU A 374 8.20 21.01 -5.00
C LEU A 374 7.13 21.99 -5.49
N ALA A 375 6.91 23.10 -4.79
CA ALA A 375 5.93 24.11 -5.19
C ALA A 375 6.25 24.73 -6.55
N THR A 376 7.54 25.02 -6.82
CA THR A 376 7.99 25.53 -8.13
C THR A 376 7.77 24.49 -9.24
N LYS A 377 8.11 23.22 -8.99
CA LYS A 377 7.88 22.14 -9.96
C LYS A 377 6.38 21.94 -10.22
N ALA A 378 5.57 21.94 -9.16
CA ALA A 378 4.11 21.85 -9.24
C ALA A 378 3.55 23.03 -10.06
N ALA A 379 3.96 24.26 -9.76
CA ALA A 379 3.53 25.43 -10.51
C ALA A 379 3.85 25.32 -12.00
N LYS A 380 5.07 24.87 -12.35
CA LYS A 380 5.46 24.63 -13.75
C LYS A 380 4.53 23.62 -14.43
N THR A 381 4.29 22.47 -13.80
CA THR A 381 3.41 21.42 -14.35
C THR A 381 1.95 21.87 -14.47
N LEU A 382 1.42 22.57 -13.46
CA LEU A 382 0.03 23.04 -13.44
C LEU A 382 -0.24 24.18 -14.44
N LEU A 383 0.79 24.92 -14.85
CA LEU A 383 0.66 25.98 -15.86
C LEU A 383 0.82 25.48 -17.30
N ASP A 384 1.37 24.28 -17.46
CA ASP A 384 1.60 23.62 -18.74
C ASP A 384 0.30 23.00 -19.26
N ASP A 385 -0.09 23.43 -20.46
CA ASP A 385 -1.29 22.96 -21.15
C ASP A 385 -1.13 21.59 -21.81
N GLU A 386 0.12 21.26 -22.12
CA GLU A 386 0.53 20.03 -22.79
C GLU A 386 1.01 18.97 -21.79
N ALA A 387 0.91 19.25 -20.49
CA ALA A 387 1.22 18.28 -19.45
C ALA A 387 0.37 17.01 -19.63
N MET A 388 1.03 15.86 -19.48
CA MET A 388 0.36 14.56 -19.53
C MET A 388 -0.77 14.51 -18.48
N PRO A 389 -1.99 14.04 -18.85
CA PRO A 389 -3.15 14.05 -17.95
C PRO A 389 -2.89 13.41 -16.58
N ASP A 390 -2.22 12.26 -16.54
CA ASP A 390 -1.85 11.57 -15.30
C ASP A 390 -0.94 12.42 -14.42
N THR A 391 0.16 12.94 -14.99
CA THR A 391 1.11 13.81 -14.29
C THR A 391 0.39 15.02 -13.70
N LEU A 392 -0.51 15.61 -14.50
CA LEU A 392 -1.28 16.77 -14.10
C LEU A 392 -2.28 16.43 -12.98
N ALA A 393 -2.99 15.31 -13.08
CA ALA A 393 -3.95 14.86 -12.08
C ALA A 393 -3.28 14.61 -10.72
N PHE A 394 -2.16 13.86 -10.69
CA PHE A 394 -1.44 13.64 -9.43
C PHE A 394 -0.85 14.95 -8.88
N THR A 395 -0.37 15.85 -9.75
CA THR A 395 0.10 17.17 -9.32
C THR A 395 -1.01 17.99 -8.69
N LEU A 396 -2.20 18.01 -9.29
CA LEU A 396 -3.38 18.67 -8.73
C LEU A 396 -3.78 18.06 -7.38
N CYS A 397 -3.76 16.73 -7.27
CA CYS A 397 -4.14 16.02 -6.04
C CYS A 397 -3.20 16.34 -4.87
N PHE A 398 -1.89 16.13 -5.01
CA PHE A 398 -0.97 16.40 -3.90
C PHE A 398 -0.93 17.91 -3.55
N THR A 399 -0.98 18.79 -4.55
CA THR A 399 -1.03 20.25 -4.36
C THR A 399 -2.27 20.62 -3.55
N THR A 400 -3.43 20.10 -3.93
CA THR A 400 -4.69 20.32 -3.21
C THR A 400 -4.63 19.79 -1.79
N ASN A 401 -4.04 18.60 -1.55
CA ASN A 401 -3.89 18.04 -0.21
C ASN A 401 -3.09 18.98 0.71
N ILE A 402 -1.95 19.49 0.23
CA ILE A 402 -1.08 20.40 0.99
C ILE A 402 -1.79 21.75 1.21
N VAL A 403 -2.29 22.39 0.15
CA VAL A 403 -2.95 23.71 0.22
C VAL A 403 -4.18 23.67 1.12
N LYS A 404 -4.99 22.61 1.03
CA LYS A 404 -6.16 22.42 1.90
C LYS A 404 -5.77 22.38 3.38
N TRP A 405 -4.68 21.69 3.71
CA TRP A 405 -4.17 21.63 5.07
C TRP A 405 -3.61 22.98 5.53
N GLU A 406 -2.80 23.63 4.69
CA GLU A 406 -2.25 24.96 4.94
C GLU A 406 -3.34 26.00 5.21
N ALA A 407 -4.40 26.02 4.39
CA ALA A 407 -5.56 26.89 4.57
C ALA A 407 -6.29 26.66 5.92
N ARG A 408 -6.37 25.39 6.36
CA ARG A 408 -7.02 25.03 7.63
C ARG A 408 -6.19 25.40 8.85
N GLU A 409 -4.89 25.19 8.79
CA GLU A 409 -3.97 25.40 9.93
C GLU A 409 -3.34 26.81 9.94
N GLY A 410 -3.57 27.62 8.91
CA GLY A 410 -3.03 28.98 8.79
C GLY A 410 -1.54 29.03 8.41
N HIS A 411 -1.04 27.98 7.74
CA HIS A 411 0.31 27.91 7.17
C HIS A 411 0.29 28.36 5.70
N THR A 412 1.45 28.74 5.15
CA THR A 412 1.52 29.23 3.76
C THR A 412 2.83 28.89 3.04
N ASN A 413 3.69 28.01 3.56
CA ASN A 413 5.04 27.83 3.02
C ASN A 413 5.00 27.29 1.58
N PHE A 414 4.17 26.28 1.35
CA PHE A 414 3.96 25.70 0.02
C PHE A 414 3.13 26.64 -0.85
N THR A 415 1.99 27.12 -0.33
CA THR A 415 1.05 27.94 -1.10
C THR A 415 1.66 29.26 -1.57
N SER A 416 2.44 29.95 -0.72
CA SER A 416 3.13 31.19 -1.10
C SER A 416 4.11 30.98 -2.24
N SER A 417 4.85 29.86 -2.24
CA SER A 417 5.78 29.51 -3.31
C SER A 417 5.04 29.08 -4.59
N LEU A 418 3.93 28.36 -4.45
CA LEU A 418 3.11 27.91 -5.58
C LEU A 418 2.54 29.09 -6.37
N VAL A 419 2.03 30.12 -5.66
CA VAL A 419 1.39 31.30 -6.25
C VAL A 419 2.34 32.48 -6.44
N GLU A 420 3.66 32.25 -6.35
CA GLU A 420 4.68 33.29 -6.49
C GLU A 420 4.62 33.99 -7.87
N SER A 421 4.28 33.23 -8.91
CA SER A 421 4.08 33.79 -10.25
C SER A 421 2.80 34.64 -10.32
N PRO A 422 2.88 35.91 -10.76
CA PRO A 422 1.73 36.82 -10.79
C PRO A 422 0.62 36.37 -11.76
N PHE A 423 0.93 35.49 -12.70
CA PHE A 423 -0.03 34.95 -13.67
C PHE A 423 -0.55 33.56 -13.28
N PHE A 424 -0.14 33.00 -12.13
CA PHE A 424 -0.50 31.64 -11.76
C PHE A 424 -2.03 31.49 -11.68
N LEU A 425 -2.69 32.31 -10.86
CA LEU A 425 -4.14 32.22 -10.65
C LEU A 425 -4.95 32.45 -11.93
N THR A 426 -4.59 33.45 -12.72
CA THR A 426 -5.28 33.77 -13.99
C THR A 426 -5.13 32.66 -15.01
N ARG A 427 -3.93 32.06 -15.10
CA ARG A 427 -3.67 30.91 -15.99
C ARG A 427 -4.40 29.66 -15.54
N ILE A 428 -4.40 29.34 -14.24
CA ILE A 428 -5.12 28.18 -13.69
C ILE A 428 -6.63 28.33 -13.91
N ALA A 429 -7.20 29.50 -13.66
CA ALA A 429 -8.60 29.77 -13.96
C ALA A 429 -8.91 29.59 -15.46
N SER A 430 -8.07 30.12 -16.34
CA SER A 430 -8.21 29.95 -17.78
C SER A 430 -8.13 28.47 -18.21
N LEU A 431 -7.19 27.70 -17.65
CA LEU A 431 -7.04 26.26 -17.89
C LEU A 431 -8.27 25.47 -17.43
N THR A 432 -8.80 25.80 -16.25
CA THR A 432 -10.02 25.19 -15.68
C THR A 432 -11.19 25.31 -16.65
N PHE A 433 -11.51 26.54 -17.08
CA PHE A 433 -12.65 26.76 -17.96
C PHE A 433 -12.39 26.24 -19.36
N ARG A 434 -11.18 26.37 -19.89
CA ARG A 434 -10.87 25.79 -21.20
C ARG A 434 -11.07 24.29 -21.21
N ALA A 435 -10.58 23.57 -20.19
CA ALA A 435 -10.75 22.13 -20.05
C ALA A 435 -12.23 21.75 -19.92
N TYR A 436 -13.01 22.49 -19.12
CA TYR A 436 -14.45 22.26 -18.93
C TYR A 436 -15.29 22.44 -20.21
N HIS A 437 -14.87 23.31 -21.12
CA HIS A 437 -15.59 23.57 -22.37
C HIS A 437 -15.23 22.57 -23.49
N THR A 438 -14.34 21.62 -23.22
CA THR A 438 -14.03 20.56 -24.18
C THR A 438 -15.11 19.47 -24.16
N GLU A 439 -15.28 18.76 -25.27
CA GLU A 439 -16.15 17.56 -25.33
C GLU A 439 -15.45 16.31 -24.77
N ASP A 440 -14.25 16.47 -24.21
CA ASP A 440 -13.41 15.39 -23.70
C ASP A 440 -13.66 15.14 -22.21
N THR A 441 -14.00 13.89 -21.88
CA THR A 441 -14.30 13.49 -20.49
C THR A 441 -13.06 13.59 -19.60
N GLU A 442 -11.87 13.27 -20.12
CA GLU A 442 -10.62 13.36 -19.35
C GLU A 442 -10.30 14.81 -18.98
N LYS A 443 -10.44 15.72 -19.95
CA LYS A 443 -10.29 17.17 -19.71
C LYS A 443 -11.36 17.72 -18.75
N ASN A 444 -12.59 17.20 -18.79
CA ASN A 444 -13.62 17.58 -17.81
C ASN A 444 -13.29 17.12 -16.38
N VAL A 445 -12.72 15.92 -16.22
CA VAL A 445 -12.19 15.46 -14.92
C VAL A 445 -11.08 16.37 -14.42
N LEU A 446 -10.14 16.74 -15.30
CA LEU A 446 -9.07 17.69 -14.97
C LEU A 446 -9.62 19.07 -14.59
N ALA A 447 -10.66 19.55 -15.26
CA ALA A 447 -11.34 20.79 -14.90
C ALA A 447 -11.90 20.74 -13.48
N GLY A 448 -12.46 19.60 -13.06
CA GLY A 448 -12.91 19.38 -11.68
C GLY A 448 -11.77 19.46 -10.66
N TYR A 449 -10.63 18.85 -10.94
CA TYR A 449 -9.45 18.93 -10.08
C TYR A 449 -8.86 20.36 -10.01
N TYR A 450 -8.80 21.08 -11.12
CA TYR A 450 -8.41 22.49 -11.11
C TYR A 450 -9.41 23.37 -10.34
N ALA A 451 -10.71 23.13 -10.50
CA ALA A 451 -11.75 23.83 -9.73
C ALA A 451 -11.58 23.55 -8.23
N LEU A 452 -11.21 22.33 -7.85
CA LEU A 452 -10.91 21.99 -6.45
C LEU A 452 -9.69 22.73 -5.92
N LEU A 453 -8.62 22.85 -6.72
CA LEU A 453 -7.46 23.66 -6.36
C LEU A 453 -7.83 25.13 -6.17
N LEU A 454 -8.58 25.73 -7.11
CA LEU A 454 -9.05 27.13 -7.00
C LEU A 454 -9.94 27.34 -5.77
N ALA A 455 -10.81 26.37 -5.47
CA ALA A 455 -11.63 26.38 -4.28
C ALA A 455 -10.78 26.42 -3.00
N VAL A 456 -9.82 25.52 -2.83
CA VAL A 456 -8.99 25.49 -1.62
C VAL A 456 -8.05 26.70 -1.52
N LEU A 457 -7.52 27.20 -2.65
CA LEU A 457 -6.75 28.44 -2.68
C LEU A 457 -7.60 29.64 -2.22
N SER A 458 -8.89 29.69 -2.58
CA SER A 458 -9.79 30.77 -2.14
C SER A 458 -10.03 30.78 -0.62
N LEU A 459 -9.77 29.67 0.06
CA LEU A 459 -9.89 29.53 1.52
C LEU A 459 -8.63 29.96 2.27
N CYS A 460 -7.52 30.22 1.58
CA CYS A 460 -6.30 30.71 2.21
C CYS A 460 -6.49 32.16 2.69
N ALA A 461 -6.62 32.30 4.00
CA ALA A 461 -6.82 33.57 4.71
C ALA A 461 -5.78 33.75 5.83
N ALA A 462 -4.52 33.42 5.55
CA ALA A 462 -3.43 33.60 6.49
C ALA A 462 -2.95 35.06 6.50
N PRO A 463 -2.40 35.59 7.61
CA PRO A 463 -1.96 36.99 7.69
C PRO A 463 -0.93 37.39 6.63
N THR A 464 -0.12 36.43 6.19
CA THR A 464 0.95 36.62 5.20
C THR A 464 0.48 36.40 3.77
N LEU A 465 -0.68 35.77 3.56
CA LEU A 465 -1.20 35.41 2.24
C LEU A 465 -2.73 35.28 2.27
N GLU A 466 -3.41 36.25 1.66
CA GLU A 466 -4.86 36.24 1.47
C GLU A 466 -5.18 36.08 -0.01
N LEU A 467 -5.77 34.93 -0.39
CA LEU A 467 -5.98 34.56 -1.80
C LEU A 467 -7.43 34.63 -2.25
N ARG A 468 -8.39 34.89 -1.36
CA ARG A 468 -9.82 34.98 -1.69
C ARG A 468 -10.09 35.94 -2.86
N VAL A 469 -9.72 37.20 -2.72
CA VAL A 469 -9.96 38.24 -3.74
C VAL A 469 -9.16 37.99 -5.03
N PRO A 470 -7.85 37.66 -4.98
CA PRO A 470 -7.08 37.29 -6.17
C PRO A 470 -7.70 36.13 -6.96
N VAL A 471 -8.14 35.06 -6.29
CA VAL A 471 -8.79 33.91 -6.95
C VAL A 471 -10.11 34.32 -7.60
N MET A 472 -10.97 35.06 -6.88
CA MET A 472 -12.23 35.57 -7.43
C MET A 472 -11.99 36.41 -8.70
N THR A 473 -10.97 37.26 -8.67
CA THR A 473 -10.61 38.14 -9.79
C THR A 473 -10.15 37.32 -11.00
N ALA A 474 -9.30 36.31 -10.79
CA ALA A 474 -8.85 35.41 -11.84
C ALA A 474 -10.00 34.63 -12.50
N VAL A 475 -10.96 34.15 -11.70
CA VAL A 475 -12.16 33.46 -12.21
C VAL A 475 -13.05 34.40 -13.01
N ALA A 476 -13.25 35.64 -12.54
CA ALA A 476 -14.02 36.65 -13.27
C ALA A 476 -13.37 36.98 -14.62
N GLU A 477 -12.04 37.12 -14.65
CA GLU A 477 -11.29 37.41 -15.87
C GLU A 477 -11.37 36.26 -16.87
N ALA A 478 -11.14 35.02 -16.42
CA ALA A 478 -11.18 33.83 -17.28
C ALA A 478 -12.57 33.57 -17.89
N THR A 479 -13.63 34.05 -17.25
CA THR A 479 -15.02 33.87 -17.70
C THR A 479 -15.62 35.12 -18.35
N LYS A 480 -14.82 36.19 -18.47
CA LYS A 480 -15.26 37.48 -19.02
C LYS A 480 -15.82 37.31 -20.42
N GLY A 481 -17.00 37.89 -20.67
CA GLY A 481 -17.67 37.84 -21.97
C GLY A 481 -18.47 36.57 -22.23
N THR A 482 -18.35 35.53 -21.39
CA THR A 482 -19.18 34.33 -21.47
C THR A 482 -20.58 34.57 -20.87
N VAL A 483 -21.57 33.78 -21.27
CA VAL A 483 -22.94 33.89 -20.74
C VAL A 483 -22.98 33.58 -19.24
N ALA A 484 -22.31 32.52 -18.80
CA ALA A 484 -22.27 32.16 -17.38
C ALA A 484 -21.47 33.19 -16.56
N GLY A 485 -20.34 33.69 -17.07
CA GLY A 485 -19.58 34.76 -16.42
C GLY A 485 -20.40 36.04 -16.20
N LYS A 486 -21.26 36.41 -17.16
CA LYS A 486 -22.20 37.54 -16.99
C LYS A 486 -23.24 37.29 -15.90
N LYS A 487 -23.73 36.06 -15.75
CA LYS A 487 -24.73 35.71 -14.72
C LYS A 487 -24.17 35.78 -13.31
N VAL A 488 -22.89 35.48 -13.14
CA VAL A 488 -22.22 35.42 -11.84
C VAL A 488 -21.17 36.53 -11.66
N GLU A 489 -21.26 37.62 -12.42
CA GLU A 489 -20.24 38.68 -12.44
C GLU A 489 -19.95 39.26 -11.05
N SER A 490 -20.97 39.32 -10.19
CA SER A 490 -20.85 39.77 -8.79
C SER A 490 -20.32 38.69 -7.83
N LYS A 491 -20.41 37.40 -8.20
CA LYS A 491 -19.99 36.24 -7.38
C LYS A 491 -19.33 35.15 -8.24
N PRO A 492 -18.12 35.38 -8.78
CA PRO A 492 -17.48 34.47 -9.75
C PRO A 492 -17.27 33.04 -9.22
N MET A 493 -17.05 32.89 -7.91
CA MET A 493 -16.84 31.59 -7.26
C MET A 493 -18.06 30.66 -7.32
N THR A 494 -19.25 31.17 -7.64
CA THR A 494 -20.43 30.33 -7.90
C THR A 494 -20.18 29.34 -9.05
N LEU A 495 -19.38 29.71 -10.06
CA LEU A 495 -19.02 28.79 -11.15
C LEU A 495 -18.10 27.66 -10.67
N ILE A 496 -17.15 27.96 -9.79
CA ILE A 496 -16.27 26.95 -9.20
C ILE A 496 -17.09 25.96 -8.35
N VAL A 497 -18.05 26.46 -7.56
CA VAL A 497 -18.98 25.60 -6.80
C VAL A 497 -19.80 24.70 -7.73
N ALA A 498 -20.36 25.25 -8.81
CA ALA A 498 -21.13 24.46 -9.78
C ALA A 498 -20.28 23.37 -10.44
N LEU A 499 -19.04 23.69 -10.85
CA LEU A 499 -18.09 22.72 -11.39
C LEU A 499 -17.78 21.60 -10.38
N LEU A 500 -17.60 21.94 -9.11
CA LEU A 500 -17.34 20.96 -8.06
C LEU A 500 -18.54 20.05 -7.79
N GLN A 501 -19.75 20.59 -7.81
CA GLN A 501 -20.98 19.78 -7.67
C GLN A 501 -21.12 18.78 -8.82
N GLU A 502 -20.88 19.22 -10.07
CA GLU A 502 -20.88 18.34 -11.23
C GLU A 502 -19.76 17.28 -11.13
N PHE A 503 -18.57 17.68 -10.71
CA PHE A 503 -17.43 16.78 -10.52
C PHE A 503 -17.73 15.70 -9.46
N ILE A 504 -18.30 16.08 -8.32
CA ILE A 504 -18.72 15.12 -7.27
C ILE A 504 -19.77 14.16 -7.82
N PHE A 505 -20.77 14.66 -8.55
CA PHE A 505 -21.80 13.81 -9.14
C PHE A 505 -21.21 12.81 -10.14
N PHE A 506 -20.28 13.25 -10.97
CA PHE A 506 -19.56 12.41 -11.92
C PHE A 506 -18.75 11.31 -11.22
N GLN A 507 -17.92 11.69 -10.23
CA GLN A 507 -17.09 10.74 -9.48
C GLN A 507 -17.93 9.76 -8.65
N SER A 508 -19.05 10.23 -8.06
CA SER A 508 -20.01 9.36 -7.37
C SER A 508 -20.62 8.33 -8.32
N SER A 509 -20.97 8.75 -9.53
CA SER A 509 -21.53 7.87 -10.55
C SER A 509 -20.50 6.84 -11.07
N ALA A 510 -19.22 7.20 -11.05
CA ALA A 510 -18.11 6.31 -11.40
C ALA A 510 -17.73 5.32 -10.28
N GLY A 511 -18.27 5.49 -9.07
CA GLY A 511 -17.95 4.65 -7.91
C GLY A 511 -16.54 4.87 -7.35
N SER A 512 -15.89 5.99 -7.69
CA SER A 512 -14.51 6.31 -7.28
C SER A 512 -14.44 7.00 -5.91
N LEU A 513 -15.55 7.56 -5.41
CA LEU A 513 -15.59 8.24 -4.12
C LEU A 513 -15.93 7.28 -2.98
N THR A 514 -15.06 7.25 -1.97
CA THR A 514 -15.43 6.73 -0.66
C THR A 514 -16.36 7.71 0.05
N LYS A 515 -17.10 7.20 1.05
CA LYS A 515 -17.97 8.04 1.89
C LYS A 515 -17.22 9.22 2.51
N ASP A 516 -16.00 8.98 2.98
CA ASP A 516 -15.18 10.00 3.64
C ASP A 516 -14.65 11.04 2.64
N SER A 517 -14.26 10.60 1.43
CA SER A 517 -13.88 11.52 0.34
C SER A 517 -15.04 12.41 -0.08
N LEU A 518 -16.26 11.86 -0.19
CA LEU A 518 -17.48 12.62 -0.48
C LEU A 518 -17.77 13.68 0.59
N LEU A 519 -17.75 13.29 1.87
CA LEU A 519 -17.94 14.22 2.98
C LEU A 519 -16.89 15.33 2.99
N SER A 520 -15.62 14.96 2.75
CA SER A 520 -14.52 15.90 2.64
C SER A 520 -14.73 16.93 1.51
N MET A 521 -15.18 16.50 0.32
CA MET A 521 -15.45 17.42 -0.79
C MET A 521 -16.65 18.32 -0.52
N ASN A 522 -17.73 17.79 0.09
CA ASN A 522 -18.88 18.60 0.50
C ASN A 522 -18.49 19.67 1.51
N ASN A 523 -17.67 19.32 2.52
CA ASN A 523 -17.16 20.29 3.49
C ASN A 523 -16.35 21.41 2.83
N ILE A 524 -15.60 21.12 1.76
CA ILE A 524 -14.90 22.15 0.98
C ILE A 524 -15.91 23.07 0.30
N ILE A 525 -16.94 22.53 -0.36
CA ILE A 525 -17.99 23.32 -1.01
C ILE A 525 -18.67 24.25 0.00
N GLU A 526 -19.11 23.72 1.14
CA GLU A 526 -19.74 24.51 2.21
C GLU A 526 -18.81 25.62 2.72
N SER A 527 -17.53 25.30 2.91
CA SER A 527 -16.51 26.28 3.32
C SER A 527 -16.34 27.39 2.27
N VAL A 528 -16.30 27.05 0.98
CA VAL A 528 -16.20 28.04 -0.11
C VAL A 528 -17.44 28.91 -0.19
N VAL A 529 -18.64 28.32 -0.08
CA VAL A 529 -19.92 29.05 -0.08
C VAL A 529 -19.93 30.07 1.05
N LYS A 530 -19.61 29.64 2.28
CA LYS A 530 -19.57 30.49 3.47
C LYS A 530 -18.50 31.57 3.35
N HIS A 531 -17.28 31.21 2.94
CA HIS A 531 -16.16 32.14 2.87
C HIS A 531 -16.31 33.19 1.75
N ASN A 532 -17.03 32.85 0.68
CA ASN A 532 -17.24 33.74 -0.46
C ASN A 532 -18.61 34.46 -0.45
N ASN A 533 -19.42 34.28 0.60
CA ASN A 533 -20.78 34.86 0.71
C ASN A 533 -21.66 34.51 -0.50
N ILE A 534 -21.58 33.25 -0.95
CA ILE A 534 -22.45 32.74 -2.01
C ILE A 534 -23.82 32.53 -1.40
N GLU A 535 -24.83 33.20 -1.95
CA GLU A 535 -26.22 33.01 -1.52
C GLU A 535 -26.74 31.73 -2.18
N ILE A 536 -27.14 30.76 -1.38
CA ILE A 536 -27.91 29.61 -1.86
C ILE A 536 -29.36 30.07 -1.83
N THR A 537 -29.89 30.50 -2.97
CA THR A 537 -31.33 30.71 -3.11
C THR A 537 -31.98 29.33 -3.19
N SER A 538 -32.67 28.94 -2.12
CA SER A 538 -33.65 27.85 -2.18
C SER A 538 -34.83 28.36 -2.99
N ASP A 539 -35.04 27.85 -4.20
CA ASP A 539 -36.24 28.16 -4.96
C ASP A 539 -37.46 27.47 -4.31
N ASP A 540 -38.54 28.24 -4.15
CA ASP A 540 -39.89 27.80 -3.77
C ASP A 540 -40.53 26.88 -4.82
#